data_AF-A0A938EHZ9-F1
#
_entry.id   AF-A0A938EHZ9-F1
#
_cell.length_a   1.000
_cell.length_b   1.000
_cell.length_c   1.000
_cell.angle_alpha   90.00
_cell.angle_beta   90.00
_cell.angle_gamma   90.00
#
_symmetry.space_group_name_H-M   'P 1'
#
loop_
_entity.id
_entity.type
_entity.pdbx_description
1 polymer ?
#
loop_
_entity_poly.entity_id
_entity_poly.type
_entity_poly.pdbx_seq_one_letter_code
_entity_poly.pdbx_strand_id
1 'polypeptide(L)'
;MRAMRDLTLKEIMTYSPSPSISIDSNDKIIEKLQIAVEGENAAIWAFGYLLSFIPDENKSYAFSVFNIHRNNRDNLRLRLRQLNLTPPRPKENYELPIEVKDKVTAYELASFIENRLIGIYIQLY
;
A
#
# COMPACT_ATOMS: atom_id res chain seq x y z
N MET A 1 -26.08 20.85 -40.05
CA MET A 1 -25.08 21.08 -41.11
C MET A 1 -23.72 21.34 -40.47
N ARG A 2 -22.92 20.28 -40.27
CA ARG A 2 -21.47 20.32 -40.02
C ARG A 2 -20.95 18.99 -40.53
N ALA A 3 -20.43 18.98 -41.75
CA ALA A 3 -20.00 17.78 -42.45
C ALA A 3 -18.81 17.16 -41.69
N MET A 4 -18.94 15.88 -41.31
CA MET A 4 -17.79 15.05 -40.98
C MET A 4 -16.99 14.90 -42.28
N ARG A 5 -15.73 15.33 -42.27
CA ARG A 5 -14.85 15.14 -43.42
C ARG A 5 -14.34 13.71 -43.37
N ASP A 6 -14.55 12.95 -44.44
CA ASP A 6 -13.95 11.62 -44.62
C ASP A 6 -12.44 11.78 -44.82
N LEU A 7 -11.67 11.37 -43.83
CA LEU A 7 -10.20 11.34 -43.89
C LEU A 7 -9.73 10.22 -44.83
N THR A 8 -8.67 10.48 -45.59
CA THR A 8 -8.15 9.52 -46.58
C THR A 8 -7.17 8.54 -45.94
N LEU A 9 -7.04 7.32 -46.51
CA LEU A 9 -6.12 6.27 -46.04
C LEU A 9 -4.65 6.75 -45.90
N LYS A 10 -4.23 7.77 -46.65
CA LYS A 10 -2.91 8.39 -46.52
C LYS A 10 -2.70 9.09 -45.17
N GLU A 11 -3.73 9.75 -44.63
CA GLU A 11 -3.66 10.46 -43.34
C GLU A 11 -3.67 9.48 -42.15
N ILE A 12 -4.37 8.35 -42.30
CA ILE A 12 -4.36 7.24 -41.32
C ILE A 12 -2.96 6.59 -41.26
N MET A 13 -2.30 6.46 -42.41
CA MET A 13 -0.98 5.79 -42.53
C MET A 13 0.23 6.67 -42.16
N THR A 14 0.04 7.97 -41.93
CA THR A 14 1.11 8.87 -41.39
C THR A 14 1.06 9.01 -39.87
N TYR A 15 0.07 8.41 -39.20
CA TYR A 15 0.00 8.36 -37.75
C TYR A 15 0.93 7.25 -37.23
N SER A 16 2.23 7.53 -37.20
CA SER A 16 3.17 6.66 -36.50
C SER A 16 3.09 6.90 -34.99
N PRO A 17 3.13 5.82 -34.19
CA PRO A 17 2.67 5.79 -32.81
C PRO A 17 3.60 6.64 -31.96
N SER A 18 3.04 7.57 -31.18
CA SER A 18 3.78 7.99 -29.98
C SER A 18 3.96 6.74 -29.12
N PRO A 19 5.19 6.43 -28.68
CA PRO A 19 5.46 5.22 -27.97
C PRO A 19 4.62 5.22 -26.70
N SER A 20 3.76 4.22 -26.56
CA SER A 20 3.16 3.85 -25.29
C SER A 20 4.28 3.36 -24.36
N ILE A 21 5.03 4.30 -23.76
CA ILE A 21 6.00 4.08 -22.68
C ILE A 21 5.53 4.85 -21.43
N SER A 22 4.24 4.79 -21.11
CA SER A 22 3.72 5.39 -19.86
C SER A 22 2.74 4.51 -19.11
N ILE A 23 2.22 3.45 -19.73
CA ILE A 23 1.28 2.52 -19.07
C ILE A 23 2.05 1.63 -18.08
N ASP A 24 3.22 1.12 -18.44
CA ASP A 24 4.01 0.21 -17.59
C ASP A 24 4.54 0.87 -16.29
N SER A 25 5.00 2.13 -16.34
CA SER A 25 5.61 2.79 -15.18
C SER A 25 4.59 3.29 -14.17
N ASN A 26 3.48 3.89 -14.63
CA ASN A 26 2.43 4.37 -13.73
C ASN A 26 1.66 3.22 -13.10
N ASP A 27 1.38 2.16 -13.86
CA ASP A 27 0.72 0.97 -13.32
C ASP A 27 1.60 0.29 -12.26
N LYS A 28 2.92 0.20 -12.49
CA LYS A 28 3.88 -0.28 -11.48
C LYS A 28 3.91 0.58 -10.21
N ILE A 29 3.83 1.91 -10.33
CA ILE A 29 3.78 2.80 -9.17
C ILE A 29 2.46 2.63 -8.41
N ILE A 30 1.34 2.50 -9.13
CA ILE A 30 0.02 2.24 -8.53
C ILE A 30 0.03 0.90 -7.79
N GLU A 31 0.58 -0.15 -8.40
CA GLU A 31 0.73 -1.47 -7.78
C GLU A 31 1.54 -1.38 -6.48
N LYS A 32 2.71 -0.72 -6.52
CA LYS A 32 3.53 -0.49 -5.32
C LYS A 32 2.81 0.29 -4.23
N LEU A 33 2.03 1.32 -4.59
CA LEU A 33 1.19 2.07 -3.64
C LEU A 33 0.10 1.19 -3.02
N GLN A 34 -0.56 0.35 -3.81
CA GLN A 34 -1.56 -0.59 -3.33
C GLN A 34 -0.95 -1.63 -2.38
N ILE A 35 0.21 -2.20 -2.74
CA ILE A 35 1.00 -3.10 -1.89
C ILE A 35 1.37 -2.42 -0.57
N ALA A 36 1.79 -1.14 -0.60
CA ALA A 36 2.09 -0.39 0.61
C ALA A 36 0.86 -0.18 1.51
N VAL A 37 -0.32 0.10 0.93
CA VAL A 37 -1.57 0.17 1.71
C VAL A 37 -1.94 -1.18 2.33
N GLU A 38 -1.77 -2.29 1.60
CA GLU A 38 -2.02 -3.63 2.13
C GLU A 38 -1.05 -4.02 3.24
N GLY A 39 0.24 -3.70 3.08
CA GLY A 39 1.26 -3.87 4.11
C GLY A 39 0.91 -3.10 5.39
N GLU A 40 0.51 -1.84 5.25
CA GLU A 40 0.09 -1.03 6.40
C GLU A 40 -1.24 -1.52 7.01
N ASN A 41 -2.20 -2.02 6.22
CA ASN A 41 -3.40 -2.66 6.77
C ASN A 41 -3.04 -3.87 7.65
N ALA A 42 -2.13 -4.73 7.18
CA ALA A 42 -1.67 -5.90 7.93
C ALA A 42 -0.90 -5.48 9.20
N ALA A 43 -0.04 -4.46 9.11
CA ALA A 43 0.70 -3.94 10.25
C ALA A 43 -0.24 -3.37 11.31
N ILE A 44 -1.21 -2.53 10.93
CA ILE A 44 -2.20 -1.98 11.87
C ILE A 44 -2.94 -3.11 12.58
N TRP A 45 -3.42 -4.12 11.85
CA TRP A 45 -4.10 -5.25 12.46
C TRP A 45 -3.20 -5.96 13.48
N ALA A 46 -1.96 -6.27 13.10
CA ALA A 46 -1.02 -6.97 13.96
C ALA A 46 -0.59 -6.15 15.18
N PHE A 47 -0.25 -4.87 15.02
CA PHE A 47 0.11 -4.01 16.16
C PHE A 47 -1.08 -3.81 17.11
N GLY A 48 -2.32 -3.76 16.60
CA GLY A 48 -3.52 -3.77 17.44
C GLY A 48 -3.67 -5.06 18.25
N TYR A 49 -3.45 -6.21 17.61
CA TYR A 49 -3.43 -7.52 18.26
C TYR A 49 -2.33 -7.62 19.35
N LEU A 50 -1.11 -7.16 19.02
CA LEU A 50 0.06 -7.22 19.88
C LEU A 50 -0.07 -6.40 21.16
N LEU A 51 -0.87 -5.33 21.19
CA LEU A 51 -1.10 -4.51 22.40
C LEU A 51 -1.56 -5.32 23.62
N SER A 52 -2.21 -6.47 23.41
CA SER A 52 -2.65 -7.36 24.49
C SER A 52 -1.50 -8.11 25.17
N PHE A 53 -0.34 -8.20 24.53
CA PHE A 53 0.86 -8.91 25.01
C PHE A 53 1.96 -7.96 25.51
N ILE A 54 1.80 -6.65 25.30
CA ILE A 54 2.75 -5.63 25.73
C ILE A 54 2.49 -5.23 27.20
N PRO A 55 3.52 -5.23 28.07
CA PRO A 55 3.39 -4.76 29.45
C PRO A 55 2.94 -3.30 29.54
N ASP A 56 2.27 -2.96 30.64
CA ASP A 56 1.69 -1.62 30.84
C ASP A 56 2.74 -0.51 30.75
N GLU A 57 3.96 -0.74 31.26
CA GLU A 57 5.07 0.21 31.17
C GLU A 57 5.47 0.56 29.73
N ASN A 58 5.18 -0.32 28.76
CA ASN A 58 5.51 -0.15 27.35
C ASN A 58 4.29 0.17 26.47
N LYS A 59 3.07 0.11 27.01
CA LYS A 59 1.83 0.29 26.22
C LYS A 59 1.73 1.64 25.54
N SER A 60 2.14 2.73 26.21
CA SER A 60 2.10 4.08 25.63
C SER A 60 2.93 4.17 24.35
N TYR A 61 4.15 3.61 24.38
CA TYR A 61 5.01 3.54 23.21
C TYR A 61 4.42 2.65 22.12
N ALA A 62 3.93 1.44 22.47
CA ALA A 62 3.29 0.55 21.51
C ALA A 62 2.06 1.18 20.82
N PHE A 63 1.24 1.93 21.56
CA PHE A 63 0.12 2.70 20.99
C PHE A 63 0.59 3.79 20.03
N SER A 64 1.73 4.44 20.32
CA SER A 64 2.31 5.44 19.41
C SER A 64 2.73 4.81 18.08
N VAL A 65 3.37 3.63 18.09
CA VAL A 65 3.74 2.88 16.89
C VAL A 65 2.50 2.45 16.10
N PHE A 66 1.49 1.90 16.77
CA PHE A 66 0.19 1.59 16.14
C PHE A 66 -0.43 2.82 15.45
N ASN A 67 -0.33 4.01 16.06
CA ASN A 67 -0.84 5.24 15.48
C ASN A 67 -0.01 5.73 14.28
N ILE A 68 1.31 5.53 14.30
CA ILE A 68 2.20 5.84 13.17
C ILE A 68 1.78 5.05 11.94
N HIS A 69 1.54 3.73 12.06
CA HIS A 69 1.04 2.91 10.96
C HIS A 69 -0.31 3.39 10.42
N ARG A 70 -1.25 3.76 11.31
CA ARG A 70 -2.54 4.35 10.89
C ARG A 70 -2.35 5.62 10.05
N ASN A 71 -1.49 6.52 10.50
CA ASN A 71 -1.17 7.74 9.78
C ASN A 71 -0.50 7.46 8.42
N ASN A 72 0.45 6.53 8.39
CA ASN A 72 1.13 6.11 7.16
C ASN A 72 0.14 5.55 6.15
N ARG A 73 -0.72 4.61 6.57
CA ARG A 73 -1.80 4.07 5.74
C ARG A 73 -2.69 5.17 5.18
N ASP A 74 -3.13 6.10 6.03
CA ASP A 74 -4.08 7.14 5.62
C ASP A 74 -3.46 8.09 4.60
N ASN A 75 -2.17 8.40 4.73
CA ASN A 75 -1.41 9.16 3.72
C ASN A 75 -1.30 8.41 2.38
N LEU A 76 -1.01 7.11 2.41
CA LEU A 76 -0.95 6.30 1.19
C LEU A 76 -2.32 6.17 0.50
N ARG A 77 -3.39 5.98 1.29
CA ARG A 77 -4.77 5.95 0.79
C ARG A 77 -5.19 7.28 0.18
N LEU A 78 -4.75 8.40 0.74
CA LEU A 78 -4.97 9.74 0.17
C LEU A 78 -4.35 9.84 -1.23
N ARG A 79 -3.10 9.38 -1.41
CA ARG A 79 -2.41 9.38 -2.72
C ARG A 79 -3.19 8.58 -3.76
N LEU A 80 -3.68 7.38 -3.43
CA LEU A 80 -4.50 6.58 -4.35
C LEU A 80 -5.82 7.29 -4.72
N ARG A 81 -6.49 7.93 -3.76
CA ARG A 81 -7.71 8.70 -4.03
C ARG A 81 -7.46 9.91 -4.94
N GLN A 82 -6.32 10.59 -4.78
CA GLN A 82 -5.93 11.70 -5.67
C GLN A 82 -5.71 11.24 -7.12
N LEU A 83 -5.42 9.96 -7.33
CA LEU A 83 -5.36 9.30 -8.65
C LEU A 83 -6.72 8.76 -9.11
N ASN A 84 -7.83 9.09 -8.42
CA ASN A 84 -9.17 8.55 -8.65
C ASN A 84 -9.28 7.02 -8.50
N LEU A 85 -8.38 6.41 -7.72
CA LEU A 85 -8.39 4.98 -7.42
C LEU A 85 -9.03 4.69 -6.05
N THR A 86 -9.61 3.50 -5.93
CA THR A 86 -10.14 3.01 -4.65
C THR A 86 -9.01 2.32 -3.86
N PRO A 87 -8.65 2.79 -2.66
CA PRO A 87 -7.60 2.14 -1.88
C PRO A 87 -8.01 0.76 -1.35
N PRO A 88 -7.08 -0.20 -1.25
CA PRO A 88 -7.36 -1.52 -0.69
C PRO A 88 -7.98 -1.46 0.71
N ARG A 89 -8.96 -2.32 0.99
CA ARG A 89 -9.66 -2.35 2.28
C ARG A 89 -8.95 -3.33 3.22
N PRO A 90 -8.81 -3.01 4.53
CA PRO A 90 -8.29 -3.98 5.49
C PRO A 90 -9.16 -5.24 5.52
N LYS A 91 -8.51 -6.40 5.68
CA LYS A 91 -9.18 -7.68 5.92
C LYS A 91 -9.64 -7.77 7.37
N GLU A 92 -10.60 -8.66 7.62
CA GLU A 92 -11.07 -8.93 9.00
C GLU A 92 -9.98 -9.62 9.83
N ASN A 93 -9.25 -10.56 9.20
CA ASN A 93 -8.17 -11.32 9.81
C ASN A 93 -6.97 -11.43 8.86
N TYR A 94 -5.79 -11.60 9.45
CA TYR A 94 -4.54 -11.87 8.75
C TYR A 94 -3.90 -13.13 9.34
N GLU A 95 -3.27 -13.94 8.48
CA GLU A 95 -2.47 -15.07 8.93
C GLU A 95 -1.21 -14.55 9.64
N LEU A 96 -0.93 -15.13 10.81
CA LEU A 96 0.25 -14.77 11.59
C LEU A 96 1.44 -15.65 11.20
N PRO A 97 2.55 -15.07 10.71
CA PRO A 97 3.74 -15.83 10.35
C PRO A 97 4.51 -16.35 11.58
N ILE A 98 4.22 -15.81 12.76
CA ILE A 98 4.81 -16.17 14.05
C ILE A 98 3.67 -16.26 15.06
N GLU A 99 3.57 -17.39 15.74
CA GLU A 99 2.59 -17.58 16.82
C GLU A 99 2.96 -16.70 18.02
N VAL A 100 2.00 -15.92 18.51
CA VAL A 100 2.21 -15.02 19.65
C VAL A 100 1.58 -15.61 20.90
N LYS A 101 2.42 -15.94 21.87
CA LYS A 101 2.04 -16.57 23.15
C LYS A 101 2.42 -15.73 24.36
N ASP A 102 3.35 -14.79 24.19
CA ASP A 102 3.93 -13.99 25.27
C ASP A 102 4.53 -12.69 24.71
N LYS A 103 5.09 -11.87 25.60
CA LYS A 103 5.79 -10.63 25.24
C LYS A 103 6.96 -10.85 24.26
N VAL A 104 7.67 -11.97 24.37
CA VAL A 104 8.89 -12.21 23.57
C VAL A 104 8.50 -12.45 22.12
N THR A 105 7.57 -13.39 21.90
CA THR A 105 7.00 -13.68 20.58
C THR A 105 6.23 -12.50 19.99
N ALA A 106 5.63 -11.65 20.84
CA ALA A 106 5.02 -10.40 20.42
C ALA A 106 6.04 -9.42 19.80
N TYR A 107 7.20 -9.23 20.44
CA TYR A 107 8.27 -8.40 19.88
C TYR A 107 8.90 -9.02 18.64
N GLU A 108 9.03 -10.35 18.59
CA GLU A 108 9.51 -11.05 17.40
C GLU A 108 8.61 -10.81 16.18
N LEU A 109 7.29 -10.93 16.37
CA LEU A 109 6.32 -10.60 15.31
C LEU A 109 6.39 -9.12 14.92
N ALA A 110 6.49 -8.19 15.88
CA ALA A 110 6.62 -6.76 15.59
C ALA A 110 7.86 -6.49 14.72
N SER A 111 9.03 -7.02 15.10
CA SER A 111 10.26 -6.88 14.32
C SER A 111 10.15 -7.52 12.92
N PHE A 112 9.50 -8.67 12.80
CA PHE A 112 9.27 -9.30 11.50
C PHE A 112 8.45 -8.38 10.58
N ILE A 113 7.36 -7.80 11.09
CA ILE A 113 6.46 -6.93 10.33
C ILE A 113 7.18 -5.65 9.89
N GLU A 114 7.90 -4.99 10.79
CA GLU A 114 8.66 -3.77 10.48
C GLU A 114 9.69 -4.02 9.38
N ASN A 115 10.44 -5.14 9.46
CA ASN A 115 11.40 -5.52 8.43
C ASN A 115 10.74 -5.77 7.07
N ARG A 116 9.53 -6.34 7.04
CA ARG A 116 8.77 -6.53 5.80
C ARG A 116 8.26 -5.20 5.24
N LEU A 117 7.76 -4.31 6.09
CA LEU A 117 7.33 -2.97 5.69
C LEU A 117 8.48 -2.14 5.12
N ILE A 118 9.67 -2.22 5.72
CA ILE A 118 10.87 -1.56 5.19
C ILE A 118 11.11 -1.99 3.73
N GLY A 119 11.04 -3.29 3.44
CA GLY A 119 11.18 -3.79 2.07
C GLY A 119 10.12 -3.24 1.11
N ILE A 120 8.87 -3.13 1.55
CA ILE A 120 7.78 -2.54 0.77
C ILE A 120 8.03 -1.05 0.51
N TYR A 121 8.46 -0.31 1.53
CA TYR A 121 8.76 1.12 1.40
C TYR A 121 9.98 1.41 0.52
N ILE A 122 11.02 0.58 0.58
CA ILE A 122 12.19 0.68 -0.32
C ILE A 122 11.78 0.46 -1.78
N GLN A 123 10.79 -0.39 -2.06
CA GLN A 123 10.32 -0.58 -3.42
C GLN A 123 9.41 0.55 -3.90
N LEU A 124 8.70 1.21 -2.97
CA LEU A 124 7.78 2.30 -3.28
C LEU A 124 8.49 3.60 -3.67
N TYR A 125 9.62 3.91 -3.03
CA TYR A 125 10.40 5.14 -3.24
C TYR A 125 11.65 4.90 -4.08
#